data_AF-A0A6A3QTS3-F1
#
_entry.id   AF-A0A6A3QTS3-F1
#
_cell.length_a   1.000
_cell.length_b   1.000
_cell.length_c   1.000
_cell.angle_alpha   90.00
_cell.angle_beta   90.00
_cell.angle_gamma   90.00
#
_symmetry.space_group_name_H-M   'P 1'
#
loop_
_entity.id
_entity.type
_entity.pdbx_description
1 polymer ?
#
loop_
_entity_poly.entity_id
_entity_poly.type
_entity_poly.pdbx_seq_one_letter_code
_entity_poly.pdbx_strand_id
1 'polypeptide(L)'
;MPRRVSWREKAVRVDAAEGEEVVSSPKSFDTDKSQSMACTLCPEPAHKMRYRLLVCSSEACVEASGVKCAWRGKIVTCLETEHVSIFEFGDHNAFASSPRRKKLTTTQKAFCRDLAENHLRPMRIRHALSRKFGTPLEELAPLKTVQNFVNHYGRIKMENHDRVDELRAWIHEHAFNGSELMTQPFTFGWEMDNAGKPVIGNGSDETPFIIGLSTKALMLQLLVPTDSFIFHLDATYKMNQCDYPVLVIGLSDRSRRFHLVALFIISQEMQPVFEAALLSLRRLYYWVTQKNLVVQYAMAD
;
A
#
# COMPACT_ATOMS: atom_id res chain seq x y z
N MET A 1 -12.88 17.85 -43.48
CA MET A 1 -11.45 17.69 -43.08
C MET A 1 -11.25 18.37 -41.73
N PRO A 2 -10.70 17.72 -40.70
CA PRO A 2 -10.46 18.39 -39.42
C PRO A 2 -9.48 19.55 -39.65
N ARG A 3 -9.82 20.76 -39.18
CA ARG A 3 -9.00 21.96 -39.29
C ARG A 3 -7.60 21.66 -38.72
N ARG A 4 -6.54 21.82 -39.52
CA ARG A 4 -5.16 21.72 -39.03
C ARG A 4 -4.94 22.86 -38.03
N VAL A 5 -4.84 22.49 -36.75
CA VAL A 5 -4.48 23.43 -35.68
C VAL A 5 -3.01 23.79 -35.85
N SER A 6 -2.71 25.07 -36.04
CA SER A 6 -1.34 25.58 -36.16
C SER A 6 -0.74 25.74 -34.76
N TRP A 7 0.05 24.75 -34.35
CA TRP A 7 0.69 24.73 -33.04
C TRP A 7 1.93 25.63 -33.02
N ARG A 8 2.04 26.53 -32.03
CA ARG A 8 3.25 27.31 -31.77
C ARG A 8 4.22 26.48 -30.91
N GLU A 9 5.49 26.45 -31.30
CA GLU A 9 6.53 25.71 -30.58
C GLU A 9 6.99 26.51 -29.35
N LYS A 10 7.06 25.83 -28.20
CA LYS A 10 7.61 26.41 -26.96
C LYS A 10 8.95 25.79 -26.60
N ALA A 11 9.09 24.48 -26.80
CA ALA A 11 10.32 23.75 -26.65
C ALA A 11 10.27 22.52 -27.55
N VAL A 12 11.38 22.18 -28.20
CA VAL A 12 11.45 21.05 -29.14
C VAL A 12 12.67 20.20 -28.79
N ARG A 13 12.43 18.90 -28.59
CA ARG A 13 13.45 17.90 -28.23
C ARG A 13 14.36 18.33 -27.08
N VAL A 14 13.76 18.89 -26.03
CA VAL A 14 14.46 19.20 -24.79
C VAL A 14 14.48 17.96 -23.89
N ASP A 15 15.39 17.92 -22.92
CA ASP A 15 15.37 16.86 -21.92
C ASP A 15 14.14 16.97 -20.98
N ALA A 16 13.93 15.95 -20.15
CA ALA A 16 12.76 15.91 -19.26
C ALA A 16 12.78 17.00 -18.17
N ALA A 17 13.96 17.49 -17.75
CA ALA A 17 14.08 18.51 -16.71
C ALA A 17 13.76 19.89 -17.26
N GLU A 18 14.34 20.26 -18.40
CA GLU A 18 14.04 21.48 -19.15
C GLU A 18 12.57 21.49 -19.61
N GLY A 19 12.07 20.34 -20.06
CA GLY A 19 10.66 20.17 -20.41
C GLY A 19 9.71 20.45 -19.24
N GLU A 20 10.00 19.93 -18.04
CA GLU A 20 9.15 20.20 -16.86
C GLU A 20 9.19 21.69 -16.47
N GLU A 21 10.33 22.38 -16.61
CA GLU A 21 10.44 23.81 -16.37
C GLU A 21 9.53 24.61 -17.31
N VAL A 22 9.59 24.32 -18.62
CA VAL A 22 8.73 24.96 -19.64
C VAL A 22 7.25 24.65 -19.40
N VAL A 23 6.90 23.43 -18.97
CA VAL A 23 5.52 23.05 -18.61
C VAL A 23 5.07 23.71 -17.30
N SER A 24 5.98 24.04 -16.39
CA SER A 24 5.67 24.70 -15.12
C SER A 24 5.51 26.22 -15.22
N SER A 25 6.02 26.82 -16.31
CA SER A 25 5.92 28.24 -16.61
C SER A 25 4.51 28.75 -16.97
N PRO A 26 3.65 28.04 -17.73
CA PRO A 26 2.30 28.48 -18.06
C PRO A 26 1.31 28.37 -16.88
N LYS A 27 0.10 28.88 -17.10
CA LYS A 27 -1.03 28.79 -16.16
C LYS A 27 -1.45 27.35 -15.87
N SER A 28 -2.24 27.14 -14.81
CA SER A 28 -2.74 25.81 -14.47
C SER A 28 -3.52 25.19 -15.63
N PHE A 29 -3.26 23.91 -15.87
CA PHE A 29 -3.86 23.12 -16.93
C PHE A 29 -4.17 21.71 -16.44
N ASP A 30 -5.10 21.05 -17.13
CA ASP A 30 -5.40 19.64 -16.97
C ASP A 30 -5.14 18.88 -18.28
N THR A 31 -4.92 17.57 -18.17
CA THR A 31 -4.71 16.70 -19.34
C THR A 31 -6.07 16.23 -19.84
N ASP A 32 -6.46 16.68 -21.02
CA ASP A 32 -7.71 16.33 -21.70
C ASP A 32 -7.60 14.96 -22.39
N LYS A 33 -6.43 14.68 -22.98
CA LYS A 33 -6.16 13.41 -23.66
C LYS A 33 -4.74 12.96 -23.40
N SER A 34 -4.54 11.68 -23.12
CA SER A 34 -3.22 11.05 -23.02
C SER A 34 -3.23 9.70 -23.72
N GLN A 35 -2.45 9.53 -24.77
CA GLN A 35 -2.39 8.31 -25.56
C GLN A 35 -0.95 7.96 -25.96
N SER A 36 -0.72 6.70 -26.31
CA SER A 36 0.56 6.25 -26.88
C SER A 36 0.44 6.16 -28.39
N MET A 37 1.46 6.59 -29.12
CA MET A 37 1.50 6.53 -30.57
C MET A 37 2.93 6.24 -31.06
N ALA A 38 3.09 5.93 -32.34
CA ALA A 38 4.42 5.76 -32.94
C ALA A 38 5.25 7.04 -32.74
N CYS A 39 6.52 6.89 -32.37
CA CYS A 39 7.38 8.03 -32.14
C CYS A 39 7.64 8.79 -33.44
N THR A 40 7.36 10.10 -33.42
CA THR A 40 7.72 11.02 -34.51
C THR A 40 8.87 11.93 -34.13
N LEU A 41 9.42 11.79 -32.92
CA LEU A 41 10.56 12.59 -32.45
C LEU A 41 11.89 11.98 -32.85
N CYS A 42 11.96 10.67 -33.02
CA CYS A 42 13.15 9.95 -33.42
C CYS A 42 13.02 9.48 -34.88
N PRO A 43 14.14 9.40 -35.62
CA PRO A 43 14.15 8.90 -36.99
C PRO A 43 13.87 7.38 -37.07
N GLU A 44 14.06 6.64 -35.98
CA GLU A 44 13.81 5.21 -35.92
C GLU A 44 12.36 4.89 -35.49
N PRO A 45 11.60 4.10 -36.28
CA PRO A 45 10.16 3.91 -36.08
C PRO A 45 9.78 2.84 -35.05
N ALA A 46 10.74 2.26 -34.30
CA ALA A 46 10.50 1.06 -33.50
C ALA A 46 9.84 1.30 -32.14
N HIS A 47 9.89 2.53 -31.60
CA HIS A 47 9.39 2.82 -30.25
C HIS A 47 8.17 3.76 -30.24
N LYS A 48 7.55 3.83 -29.05
CA LYS A 48 6.35 4.62 -28.80
C LYS A 48 6.70 5.96 -28.19
N MET A 49 5.88 6.97 -28.46
CA MET A 49 5.85 8.24 -27.74
C MET A 49 4.51 8.42 -27.03
N ARG A 50 4.52 9.19 -25.94
CA ARG A 50 3.32 9.62 -25.24
C ARG A 50 2.88 10.98 -25.78
N TYR A 51 1.65 11.04 -26.26
CA TYR A 51 0.99 12.24 -26.75
C TYR A 51 -0.05 12.71 -25.73
N ARG A 52 0.08 13.95 -25.27
CA ARG A 52 -0.84 14.57 -24.32
C ARG A 52 -1.40 15.89 -24.87
N LEU A 53 -2.71 16.06 -24.78
CA LEU A 53 -3.39 17.34 -25.01
C LEU A 53 -3.80 17.94 -23.67
N LEU A 54 -3.56 19.24 -23.54
CA LEU A 54 -3.80 20.00 -22.33
C LEU A 54 -4.87 21.07 -22.58
N VAL A 55 -5.66 21.33 -21.56
CA VAL A 55 -6.67 22.39 -21.53
C VAL A 55 -6.42 23.31 -20.34
N CYS A 56 -6.70 24.61 -20.50
CA CYS A 56 -6.58 25.57 -19.42
C CYS A 56 -7.56 25.23 -18.27
N SER A 57 -7.07 25.25 -17.04
CA SER A 57 -7.85 25.09 -15.79
C SER A 57 -7.54 26.19 -14.77
N SER A 58 -7.19 27.38 -15.27
CA SER A 58 -6.96 28.56 -14.44
C SER A 58 -8.26 29.24 -14.07
N GLU A 59 -8.54 29.38 -12.77
CA GLU A 59 -9.67 30.14 -12.24
C GLU A 59 -9.69 31.58 -12.78
N ALA A 60 -8.53 32.26 -12.79
CA ALA A 60 -8.41 33.59 -13.39
C ALA A 60 -8.85 33.69 -14.87
N CYS A 61 -8.74 32.60 -15.65
CA CYS A 61 -9.23 32.58 -17.05
C CYS A 61 -10.74 32.30 -17.14
N VAL A 62 -11.31 31.62 -16.15
CA VAL A 62 -12.75 31.37 -16.02
C VAL A 62 -13.47 32.63 -15.55
N GLU A 63 -12.87 33.38 -14.62
CA GLU A 63 -13.44 34.63 -14.12
C GLU A 63 -13.35 35.77 -15.14
N ALA A 64 -12.26 35.84 -15.92
CA ALA A 64 -12.09 36.88 -16.93
C ALA A 64 -13.04 36.76 -18.13
N SER A 65 -13.65 35.59 -18.34
CA SER A 65 -14.61 35.38 -19.43
C SER A 65 -15.54 34.22 -19.12
N GLY A 66 -16.85 34.43 -19.28
CA GLY A 66 -17.85 33.35 -19.17
C GLY A 66 -17.75 32.26 -20.26
N VAL A 67 -16.79 32.36 -21.19
CA VAL A 67 -16.55 31.38 -22.25
C VAL A 67 -15.28 30.57 -21.94
N LYS A 68 -15.33 29.27 -22.24
CA LYS A 68 -14.21 28.34 -22.05
C LYS A 68 -12.94 28.88 -22.74
N CYS A 69 -11.85 28.93 -21.98
CA CYS A 69 -10.56 29.42 -22.45
C CYS A 69 -10.10 28.66 -23.71
N ALA A 70 -9.70 29.43 -24.73
CA ALA A 70 -9.31 28.91 -26.04
C ALA A 70 -7.93 28.22 -26.03
N TRP A 71 -7.08 28.53 -25.05
CA TRP A 71 -5.74 27.96 -24.93
C TRP A 71 -5.75 26.43 -24.87
N ARG A 72 -4.84 25.81 -25.63
CA ARG A 72 -4.55 24.38 -25.63
C ARG A 72 -3.05 24.16 -25.59
N GLY A 73 -2.61 23.14 -24.87
CA GLY A 73 -1.24 22.66 -24.88
C GLY A 73 -1.13 21.28 -25.54
N LYS A 74 0.03 20.98 -26.09
CA LYS A 74 0.37 19.65 -26.62
C LYS A 74 1.76 19.29 -26.13
N ILE A 75 1.88 18.16 -25.45
CA ILE A 75 3.17 17.60 -25.01
C ILE A 75 3.36 16.26 -25.71
N VAL A 76 4.53 16.09 -26.30
CA VAL A 76 4.97 14.83 -26.90
C VAL A 76 6.26 14.40 -26.22
N THR A 77 6.26 13.21 -25.63
CA THR A 77 7.41 12.65 -24.90
C THR A 77 7.82 11.33 -25.52
N CYS A 78 9.09 11.20 -25.94
CA CYS A 78 9.64 9.93 -26.37
C CYS A 78 9.75 8.99 -25.16
N LEU A 79 9.30 7.73 -25.28
CA LEU A 79 9.37 6.77 -24.16
C LEU A 79 10.73 6.07 -24.05
N GLU A 80 11.60 6.23 -25.04
CA GLU A 80 12.94 5.62 -25.05
C GLU A 80 14.03 6.64 -24.67
N THR A 81 14.02 7.80 -25.31
CA THR A 81 15.03 8.85 -25.07
C THR A 81 14.61 9.88 -24.03
N GLU A 82 13.39 9.79 -23.51
CA GLU A 82 12.76 10.73 -22.55
C GLU A 82 12.70 12.20 -22.99
N HIS A 83 13.09 12.53 -24.23
CA HIS A 83 13.02 13.88 -24.76
C HIS A 83 11.57 14.34 -24.96
N VAL A 84 11.34 15.63 -24.71
CA VAL A 84 10.03 16.26 -24.68
C VAL A 84 9.96 17.37 -25.72
N SER A 85 8.81 17.50 -26.38
CA SER A 85 8.47 18.65 -27.23
C SER A 85 7.11 19.21 -26.81
N ILE A 86 7.05 20.53 -26.61
CA ILE A 86 5.93 21.25 -26.03
C ILE A 86 5.46 22.30 -27.02
N PHE A 87 4.16 22.32 -27.25
CA PHE A 87 3.51 23.24 -28.17
C PHE A 87 2.26 23.83 -27.54
N GLU A 88 1.87 25.00 -28.00
CA GLU A 88 0.64 25.67 -27.57
C GLU A 88 -0.20 26.14 -28.76
N PHE A 89 -1.48 26.38 -28.50
CA PHE A 89 -2.42 26.93 -29.45
C PHE A 89 -3.41 27.85 -28.75
N GLY A 90 -3.68 29.01 -29.36
CA GLY A 90 -4.56 30.03 -28.79
C GLY A 90 -3.95 30.74 -27.58
N ASP A 91 -4.69 31.70 -27.05
CA ASP A 91 -4.25 32.52 -25.93
C ASP A 91 -5.16 32.32 -24.71
N HIS A 92 -4.61 32.61 -23.53
CA HIS A 92 -5.38 32.59 -22.29
C HIS A 92 -6.29 33.81 -22.19
N ASN A 93 -7.46 33.66 -21.57
CA ASN A 93 -8.43 34.75 -21.41
C ASN A 93 -7.95 35.86 -20.44
N ALA A 94 -6.99 35.53 -19.58
CA ALA A 94 -6.42 36.46 -18.61
C ALA A 94 -4.89 36.42 -18.67
N PHE A 95 -4.24 37.51 -18.28
CA PHE A 95 -2.79 37.56 -18.11
C PHE A 95 -2.31 37.12 -16.72
N ALA A 96 -3.19 37.14 -15.71
CA ALA A 96 -2.85 36.82 -14.32
C ALA A 96 -2.39 35.36 -14.13
N SER A 97 -1.21 35.13 -13.58
CA SER A 97 -0.69 33.77 -13.34
C SER A 97 -1.56 32.97 -12.35
N SER A 98 -1.61 31.65 -12.52
CA SER A 98 -2.28 30.75 -11.57
C SER A 98 -1.32 30.37 -10.42
N PRO A 99 -1.84 30.04 -9.23
CA PRO A 99 -1.03 29.44 -8.16
C PRO A 99 -0.36 28.16 -8.67
N ARG A 100 0.96 28.04 -8.50
CA ARG A 100 1.70 26.83 -8.91
C ARG A 100 1.21 25.63 -8.09
N ARG A 101 0.78 24.55 -8.76
CA ARG A 101 0.47 23.28 -8.08
C ARG A 101 1.75 22.78 -7.41
N LYS A 102 1.71 22.61 -6.08
CA LYS A 102 2.81 22.06 -5.27
C LYS A 102 3.01 20.57 -5.61
N LYS A 103 3.89 20.29 -6.56
CA LYS A 103 4.27 18.93 -7.00
C LYS A 103 5.58 18.49 -6.35
N LEU A 104 5.78 17.17 -6.26
CA LEU A 104 7.07 16.60 -5.86
C LEU A 104 8.08 16.75 -7.00
N THR A 105 9.22 17.37 -6.71
CA THR A 105 10.36 17.45 -7.64
C THR A 105 11.00 16.08 -7.86
N THR A 106 11.83 15.93 -8.89
CA THR A 106 12.54 14.67 -9.16
C THR A 106 13.41 14.24 -7.96
N THR A 107 14.10 15.18 -7.33
CA THR A 107 14.92 14.94 -6.13
C THR A 107 14.07 14.53 -4.92
N GLN A 108 12.92 15.19 -4.72
CA GLN A 108 11.98 14.81 -3.66
C GLN A 108 11.38 13.42 -3.91
N LYS A 109 11.05 13.08 -5.17
CA LYS A 109 10.58 11.74 -5.54
C LYS A 109 11.63 10.67 -5.25
N ALA A 110 12.91 10.92 -5.56
CA ALA A 110 14.00 10.00 -5.24
C ALA A 110 14.11 9.76 -3.74
N PHE A 111 14.03 10.81 -2.94
CA PHE A 111 14.02 10.67 -1.49
C PHE A 111 12.78 9.96 -0.96
N CYS A 112 11.60 10.22 -1.52
CA CYS A 112 10.39 9.49 -1.18
C CYS A 112 10.50 7.99 -1.48
N ARG A 113 11.19 7.60 -2.56
CA ARG A 113 11.43 6.18 -2.89
C ARG A 113 12.31 5.51 -1.84
N ASP A 114 13.44 6.13 -1.51
CA ASP A 114 14.36 5.64 -0.47
C ASP A 114 13.63 5.45 0.88
N LEU A 115 12.86 6.43 1.32
CA LEU A 115 12.09 6.29 2.56
C LEU A 115 10.93 5.28 2.45
N ALA A 116 10.33 5.14 1.26
CA ALA A 116 9.31 4.13 1.02
C ALA A 116 9.89 2.71 1.06
N GLU A 117 11.09 2.48 0.52
CA GLU A 117 11.84 1.23 0.60
C GLU A 117 12.19 0.87 2.05
N ASN A 118 12.37 1.87 2.90
CA ASN A 118 12.51 1.70 4.35
C ASN A 118 11.15 1.66 5.09
N HIS A 119 10.05 1.43 4.37
CA HIS A 119 8.70 1.25 4.89
C HIS A 119 8.17 2.40 5.76
N LEU A 120 8.67 3.62 5.56
CA LEU A 120 8.19 4.78 6.30
C LEU A 120 6.79 5.19 5.82
N ARG A 121 5.87 5.41 6.78
CA ARG A 121 4.51 5.87 6.47
C ARG A 121 4.53 7.22 5.72
N PRO A 122 3.63 7.46 4.75
CA PRO A 122 3.62 8.68 3.93
C PRO A 122 3.64 10.00 4.71
N MET A 123 3.01 10.05 5.89
CA MET A 123 3.08 11.22 6.78
C MET A 123 4.51 11.47 7.29
N ARG A 124 5.20 10.42 7.73
CA ARG A 124 6.60 10.51 8.19
C ARG A 124 7.51 10.94 7.04
N ILE A 125 7.26 10.44 5.82
CA ILE A 125 7.96 10.86 4.60
C ILE A 125 7.74 12.36 4.35
N ARG A 126 6.51 12.88 4.47
CA ARG A 126 6.23 14.31 4.31
C ARG A 126 6.96 15.19 5.32
N HIS A 127 7.02 14.79 6.59
CA HIS A 127 7.81 15.51 7.59
C HIS A 127 9.32 15.42 7.31
N ALA A 128 9.80 14.27 6.83
CA ALA A 128 11.20 14.12 6.45
C ALA A 128 11.57 14.98 5.24
N LEU A 129 10.66 15.13 4.26
CA LEU A 129 10.82 16.07 3.15
C LEU A 129 11.02 17.50 3.66
N SER A 130 10.17 17.95 4.59
CA SER A 130 10.28 19.30 5.16
C SER A 130 11.65 19.54 5.79
N ARG A 131 12.13 18.59 6.61
CA ARG A 131 13.43 18.71 7.27
C ARG A 131 14.59 18.65 6.28
N LYS A 132 14.57 17.72 5.33
CA LYS A 132 15.69 17.50 4.39
C LYS A 132 15.85 18.64 3.39
N PHE A 133 14.75 19.23 2.94
CA PHE A 133 14.74 20.29 1.92
C PHE A 133 14.52 21.69 2.50
N GLY A 134 14.46 21.83 3.83
CA GLY A 134 14.23 23.11 4.50
C GLY A 134 12.92 23.80 4.10
N THR A 135 11.95 23.05 3.59
CA THR A 135 10.70 23.59 3.06
C THR A 135 9.59 23.49 4.11
N PRO A 136 8.88 24.57 4.45
CA PRO A 136 7.71 24.52 5.35
C PRO A 136 6.65 23.52 4.86
N LEU A 137 5.90 22.90 5.78
CA LEU A 137 4.88 21.90 5.43
C LEU A 137 3.75 22.49 4.57
N GLU A 138 3.48 23.78 4.75
CA GLU A 138 2.49 24.57 4.03
C GLU A 138 2.90 24.72 2.57
N GLU A 139 4.20 24.86 2.29
CA GLU A 139 4.76 25.05 0.95
C GLU A 139 5.02 23.74 0.20
N LEU A 140 5.05 22.61 0.92
CA LEU A 140 5.22 21.28 0.35
C LEU A 140 3.98 20.77 -0.40
N ALA A 141 4.21 19.74 -1.22
CA ALA A 141 3.13 18.98 -1.82
C ALA A 141 2.17 18.45 -0.73
N PRO A 142 0.85 18.46 -0.98
CA PRO A 142 -0.14 17.91 -0.04
C PRO A 142 0.16 16.45 0.31
N LEU A 143 -0.24 16.02 1.51
CA LEU A 143 -0.07 14.65 1.96
C LEU A 143 -0.62 13.63 0.96
N LYS A 144 -1.80 13.92 0.38
CA LYS A 144 -2.44 13.08 -0.64
C LYS A 144 -1.54 12.82 -1.86
N THR A 145 -0.73 13.80 -2.27
CA THR A 145 0.22 13.64 -3.36
C THR A 145 1.37 12.70 -2.98
N VAL A 146 1.89 12.82 -1.75
CA VAL A 146 2.93 11.91 -1.22
C VAL A 146 2.39 10.49 -1.08
N GLN A 147 1.19 10.33 -0.51
CA GLN A 147 0.50 9.05 -0.39
C GLN A 147 0.31 8.38 -1.75
N ASN A 148 -0.25 9.10 -2.73
CA ASN A 148 -0.47 8.55 -4.07
C ASN A 148 0.83 8.11 -4.73
N PHE A 149 1.91 8.90 -4.59
CA PHE A 149 3.22 8.56 -5.13
C PHE A 149 3.81 7.31 -4.48
N VAL A 150 3.85 7.27 -3.14
CA VAL A 150 4.42 6.15 -2.37
C VAL A 150 3.62 4.87 -2.62
N ASN A 151 2.28 4.93 -2.61
CA ASN A 151 1.42 3.76 -2.85
C ASN A 151 1.54 3.24 -4.29
N HIS A 152 1.72 4.14 -5.26
CA HIS A 152 1.97 3.73 -6.64
C HIS A 152 3.34 3.08 -6.80
N TYR A 153 4.37 3.67 -6.18
CA TYR A 153 5.72 3.10 -6.16
C TYR A 153 5.75 1.74 -5.49
N GLY A 154 5.14 1.60 -4.32
CA GLY A 154 5.07 0.34 -3.57
C GLY A 154 4.42 -0.77 -4.40
N ARG A 155 3.27 -0.48 -5.04
CA ARG A 155 2.59 -1.45 -5.92
C ARG A 155 3.46 -1.92 -7.09
N ILE A 156 4.16 -1.02 -7.76
CA ILE A 156 4.90 -1.36 -8.99
C ILE A 156 6.30 -1.92 -8.70
N LYS A 157 6.96 -1.47 -7.62
CA LYS A 157 8.39 -1.69 -7.41
C LYS A 157 8.75 -2.43 -6.13
N MET A 158 7.87 -2.47 -5.14
CA MET A 158 8.15 -3.13 -3.85
C MET A 158 7.35 -4.42 -3.67
N GLU A 159 6.78 -4.96 -4.76
CA GLU A 159 5.87 -6.11 -4.73
C GLU A 159 4.75 -5.97 -3.70
N ASN A 160 4.40 -4.73 -3.33
CA ASN A 160 3.29 -4.41 -2.44
C ASN A 160 1.98 -4.49 -3.25
N HIS A 161 1.81 -5.61 -3.93
CA HIS A 161 0.54 -6.09 -4.40
C HIS A 161 -0.15 -6.66 -3.18
N ASP A 162 -1.37 -6.21 -2.93
CA ASP A 162 -2.28 -6.85 -2.01
C ASP A 162 -2.56 -8.27 -2.54
N ARG A 163 -1.63 -9.23 -2.39
CA ARG A 163 -1.82 -10.67 -2.67
C ARG A 163 -2.72 -11.29 -1.60
N VAL A 164 -3.71 -10.54 -1.15
CA VAL A 164 -4.67 -10.92 -0.13
C VAL A 164 -5.46 -12.14 -0.60
N ASP A 165 -5.77 -12.23 -1.89
CA ASP A 165 -6.44 -13.40 -2.46
C ASP A 165 -5.55 -14.64 -2.46
N GLU A 166 -4.25 -14.49 -2.72
CA GLU A 166 -3.32 -15.62 -2.70
C GLU A 166 -2.99 -16.06 -1.27
N LEU A 167 -2.85 -15.10 -0.35
CA LEU A 167 -2.73 -15.38 1.08
C LEU A 167 -3.98 -16.09 1.59
N ARG A 168 -5.16 -15.63 1.19
CA ARG A 168 -6.45 -16.27 1.52
C ARG A 168 -6.50 -17.69 0.98
N ALA A 169 -6.11 -17.90 -0.28
CA ALA A 169 -6.02 -19.22 -0.87
C ALA A 169 -5.05 -20.13 -0.10
N TRP A 170 -3.86 -19.65 0.24
CA TRP A 170 -2.87 -20.38 1.02
C TRP A 170 -3.40 -20.75 2.42
N ILE A 171 -4.05 -19.82 3.11
CA ILE A 171 -4.66 -20.06 4.42
C ILE A 171 -5.75 -21.12 4.31
N HIS A 172 -6.60 -21.05 3.29
CA HIS A 172 -7.68 -22.03 3.09
C HIS A 172 -7.15 -23.41 2.69
N GLU A 173 -6.10 -23.48 1.89
CA GLU A 173 -5.42 -24.72 1.51
C GLU A 173 -4.83 -25.44 2.74
N HIS A 174 -4.26 -24.68 3.67
CA HIS A 174 -3.62 -25.19 4.88
C HIS A 174 -4.55 -25.21 6.10
N ALA A 175 -5.84 -24.94 5.92
CA ALA A 175 -6.81 -24.93 7.01
C ALA A 175 -7.01 -26.32 7.60
N PHE A 176 -6.95 -26.40 8.93
CA PHE A 176 -7.14 -27.63 9.70
C PHE A 176 -8.41 -28.36 9.27
N ASN A 177 -8.25 -29.59 8.80
CA ASN A 177 -9.33 -30.49 8.42
C ASN A 177 -9.28 -31.82 9.19
N GLY A 178 -8.28 -32.02 10.04
CA GLY A 178 -8.12 -33.20 10.89
C GLY A 178 -7.26 -34.30 10.28
N SER A 179 -6.97 -34.28 8.98
CA SER A 179 -6.13 -35.27 8.30
C SER A 179 -4.62 -35.03 8.45
N GLU A 180 -4.21 -33.88 8.99
CA GLU A 180 -2.81 -33.45 9.06
C GLU A 180 -1.97 -34.40 9.92
N LEU A 181 -0.71 -34.61 9.54
CA LEU A 181 0.23 -35.38 10.34
C LEU A 181 0.59 -34.65 11.65
N MET A 182 1.18 -35.38 12.60
CA MET A 182 1.45 -34.87 13.95
C MET A 182 2.26 -33.56 13.98
N THR A 183 3.26 -33.44 13.12
CA THR A 183 4.15 -32.27 13.05
C THR A 183 3.85 -31.36 11.86
N GLN A 184 2.84 -31.70 11.05
CA GLN A 184 2.48 -30.89 9.90
C GLN A 184 1.79 -29.60 10.39
N PRO A 185 2.27 -28.42 9.98
CA PRO A 185 1.64 -27.16 10.33
C PRO A 185 0.33 -26.97 9.57
N PHE A 186 -0.64 -26.34 10.23
CA PHE A 186 -1.91 -25.96 9.66
C PHE A 186 -2.36 -24.61 10.21
N THR A 187 -3.29 -23.98 9.50
CA THR A 187 -3.96 -22.75 9.90
C THR A 187 -5.31 -23.06 10.56
N PHE A 188 -5.76 -22.17 11.43
CA PHE A 188 -7.10 -22.23 12.02
C PHE A 188 -7.55 -20.81 12.39
N GLY A 189 -8.87 -20.59 12.46
CA GLY A 189 -9.47 -19.31 12.84
C GLY A 189 -10.65 -19.50 13.76
N TRP A 190 -11.34 -18.42 14.14
CA TRP A 190 -12.54 -18.47 14.98
C TRP A 190 -13.82 -18.58 14.16
N GLU A 191 -14.14 -17.55 13.38
CA GLU A 191 -15.28 -17.58 12.47
C GLU A 191 -15.00 -18.51 11.30
N MET A 192 -16.00 -19.32 10.95
CA MET A 192 -15.93 -20.23 9.82
C MET A 192 -17.03 -19.88 8.83
N ASP A 193 -16.71 -19.95 7.54
CA ASP A 193 -17.70 -19.79 6.48
C ASP A 193 -18.57 -21.04 6.31
N ASN A 194 -19.51 -20.97 5.36
CA ASN A 194 -20.41 -22.09 5.05
C ASN A 194 -19.68 -23.33 4.51
N ALA A 195 -18.43 -23.19 4.06
CA ALA A 195 -17.58 -24.29 3.60
C ALA A 195 -16.68 -24.85 4.74
N GLY A 196 -16.82 -24.34 5.96
CA GLY A 196 -16.01 -24.72 7.12
C GLY A 196 -14.58 -24.17 7.08
N LYS A 197 -14.30 -23.19 6.21
CA LYS A 197 -12.99 -22.54 6.12
C LYS A 197 -12.95 -21.31 7.04
N PRO A 198 -11.77 -20.95 7.58
CA PRO A 198 -11.62 -19.73 8.37
C PRO A 198 -12.04 -18.48 7.58
N VAL A 199 -12.86 -17.64 8.20
CA VAL A 199 -13.15 -16.29 7.70
C VAL A 199 -11.93 -15.41 7.94
N ILE A 200 -11.46 -14.74 6.89
CA ILE A 200 -10.25 -13.91 6.92
C ILE A 200 -10.66 -12.46 6.71
N GLY A 201 -10.58 -11.66 7.77
CA GLY A 201 -10.84 -10.23 7.72
C GLY A 201 -9.79 -9.47 6.92
N ASN A 202 -10.10 -8.21 6.59
CA ASN A 202 -9.18 -7.33 5.85
C ASN A 202 -8.20 -6.58 6.78
N GLY A 203 -8.32 -6.76 8.09
CA GLY A 203 -7.50 -6.09 9.09
C GLY A 203 -8.06 -4.74 9.58
N SER A 204 -9.28 -4.37 9.21
CA SER A 204 -9.98 -3.22 9.78
C SER A 204 -10.52 -3.51 11.18
N ASP A 205 -10.95 -2.47 11.89
CA ASP A 205 -11.56 -2.61 13.21
C ASP A 205 -12.86 -3.43 13.16
N GLU A 206 -13.63 -3.29 12.08
CA GLU A 206 -14.88 -4.03 11.86
C GLU A 206 -14.64 -5.46 11.39
N THR A 207 -13.54 -5.71 10.66
CA THR A 207 -13.21 -7.04 10.12
C THR A 207 -11.75 -7.40 10.40
N PRO A 208 -11.43 -7.74 11.67
CA PRO A 208 -10.07 -8.08 12.09
C PRO A 208 -9.50 -9.25 11.28
N PHE A 209 -8.21 -9.17 10.97
CA PHE A 209 -7.45 -10.31 10.49
C PHE A 209 -6.99 -11.12 11.71
N ILE A 210 -7.42 -12.39 11.81
CA ILE A 210 -7.09 -13.29 12.92
C ILE A 210 -6.84 -14.68 12.37
N ILE A 211 -5.58 -15.14 12.39
CA ILE A 211 -5.23 -16.49 11.94
C ILE A 211 -4.23 -17.13 12.89
N GLY A 212 -4.58 -18.31 13.38
CA GLY A 212 -3.74 -19.17 14.20
C GLY A 212 -2.96 -20.17 13.35
N LEU A 213 -1.76 -20.52 13.79
CA LEU A 213 -0.85 -21.50 13.24
C LEU A 213 -0.43 -22.47 14.34
N SER A 214 -0.54 -23.77 14.10
CA SER A 214 -0.08 -24.79 15.03
C SER A 214 0.17 -26.14 14.34
N THR A 215 0.55 -27.15 15.11
CA THR A 215 0.59 -28.56 14.73
C THR A 215 -0.15 -29.38 15.80
N LYS A 216 -0.54 -30.63 15.49
CA LYS A 216 -1.12 -31.51 16.50
C LYS A 216 -0.16 -31.75 17.67
N ALA A 217 1.14 -31.89 17.39
CA ALA A 217 2.16 -32.08 18.41
C ALA A 217 2.27 -30.89 19.39
N LEU A 218 2.17 -29.66 18.90
CA LEU A 218 2.16 -28.47 19.77
C LEU A 218 0.86 -28.41 20.59
N MET A 219 -0.30 -28.67 19.97
CA MET A 219 -1.59 -28.72 20.70
C MET A 219 -1.60 -29.76 21.81
N LEU A 220 -0.99 -30.93 21.60
CA LEU A 220 -0.97 -32.00 22.58
C LEU A 220 -0.09 -31.69 23.80
N GLN A 221 0.74 -30.64 23.76
CA GLN A 221 1.46 -30.17 24.96
C GLN A 221 0.49 -29.70 26.05
N LEU A 222 -0.72 -29.26 25.68
CA LEU A 222 -1.78 -28.84 26.62
C LEU A 222 -2.42 -30.02 27.39
N LEU A 223 -2.07 -31.28 27.09
CA LEU A 223 -2.60 -32.44 27.79
C LEU A 223 -2.02 -32.64 29.20
N VAL A 224 -1.01 -31.85 29.60
CA VAL A 224 -0.44 -31.92 30.94
C VAL A 224 -1.45 -31.45 32.01
N PRO A 225 -1.34 -31.90 33.27
CA PRO A 225 -2.20 -31.46 34.36
C PRO A 225 -2.19 -29.92 34.53
N THR A 226 -3.34 -29.32 34.82
CA THR A 226 -3.50 -27.84 34.87
C THR A 226 -2.73 -27.16 35.98
N ASP A 227 -2.39 -27.89 37.04
CA ASP A 227 -1.57 -27.46 38.18
C ASP A 227 -0.06 -27.57 37.88
N SER A 228 0.32 -28.08 36.70
CA SER A 228 1.71 -28.32 36.32
C SER A 228 2.30 -27.30 35.34
N PHE A 229 1.49 -26.35 34.85
CA PHE A 229 1.93 -25.31 33.93
C PHE A 229 1.30 -23.95 34.21
N ILE A 230 1.93 -22.91 33.66
CA ILE A 230 1.36 -21.56 33.51
C ILE A 230 1.08 -21.36 32.02
N PHE A 231 -0.15 -20.98 31.68
CA PHE A 231 -0.52 -20.63 30.32
C PHE A 231 0.00 -19.22 30.00
N HIS A 232 0.72 -19.05 28.90
CA HIS A 232 1.29 -17.78 28.47
C HIS A 232 0.60 -17.25 27.23
N LEU A 233 0.40 -15.94 27.22
CA LEU A 233 -0.21 -15.17 26.14
C LEU A 233 0.57 -13.87 25.94
N ASP A 234 1.50 -13.85 25.00
CA ASP A 234 2.42 -12.72 24.82
C ASP A 234 2.26 -12.12 23.41
N ALA A 235 2.12 -10.80 23.30
CA ALA A 235 2.10 -10.12 22.00
C ALA A 235 3.51 -9.60 21.62
N THR A 236 3.97 -9.95 20.42
CA THR A 236 5.27 -9.50 19.90
C THR A 236 5.10 -8.62 18.65
N TYR A 237 5.67 -7.41 18.69
CA TYR A 237 5.43 -6.36 17.68
C TYR A 237 6.50 -6.28 16.57
N LYS A 238 7.39 -7.28 16.43
CA LYS A 238 8.61 -7.13 15.61
C LYS A 238 8.91 -8.28 14.65
N MET A 239 7.93 -9.14 14.36
CA MET A 239 8.19 -10.35 13.56
C MET A 239 7.79 -10.25 12.08
N ASN A 240 7.14 -9.16 11.63
CA ASN A 240 6.85 -8.97 10.20
C ASN A 240 7.09 -7.53 9.74
N GLN A 241 7.32 -7.37 8.42
CA GLN A 241 7.58 -6.09 7.76
C GLN A 241 6.36 -5.15 7.75
N CYS A 242 5.19 -5.65 8.17
CA CYS A 242 3.91 -4.94 8.14
C CYS A 242 3.43 -4.52 9.54
N ASP A 243 4.26 -4.72 10.58
CA ASP A 243 3.96 -4.45 11.99
C ASP A 243 2.68 -5.12 12.54
N TYR A 244 2.19 -6.22 11.95
CA TYR A 244 1.08 -6.98 12.54
C TYR A 244 1.56 -7.65 13.84
N PRO A 245 0.87 -7.47 14.97
CA PRO A 245 1.20 -8.19 16.18
C PRO A 245 1.13 -9.71 15.97
N VAL A 246 2.15 -10.41 16.48
CA VAL A 246 2.11 -11.86 16.60
C VAL A 246 1.89 -12.22 18.06
N LEU A 247 0.73 -12.79 18.32
CA LEU A 247 0.35 -13.31 19.62
C LEU A 247 0.88 -14.74 19.75
N VAL A 248 1.78 -14.93 20.70
CA VAL A 248 2.43 -16.19 21.01
C VAL A 248 1.69 -16.84 22.16
N ILE A 249 1.24 -18.08 21.94
CA ILE A 249 0.59 -18.89 22.97
C ILE A 249 1.51 -20.05 23.32
N GLY A 250 1.77 -20.24 24.61
CA GLY A 250 2.58 -21.35 25.07
C GLY A 250 2.33 -21.70 26.54
N LEU A 251 3.15 -22.62 27.03
CA LEU A 251 3.10 -23.11 28.40
C LEU A 251 4.48 -23.00 29.00
N SER A 252 4.56 -22.50 30.23
CA SER A 252 5.76 -22.63 31.05
C SER A 252 5.59 -23.78 32.01
N ASP A 253 6.51 -24.76 31.96
CA ASP A 253 6.52 -25.86 32.91
C ASP A 253 7.12 -25.44 34.28
N ARG A 254 7.10 -26.35 35.25
CA ARG A 254 7.67 -26.12 36.59
C ARG A 254 9.18 -25.82 36.57
N SER A 255 9.88 -26.16 35.49
CA SER A 255 11.31 -25.83 35.28
C SER A 255 11.50 -24.47 34.59
N ARG A 256 10.42 -23.70 34.41
CA ARG A 256 10.40 -22.39 33.72
C ARG A 256 10.82 -22.49 32.25
N ARG A 257 10.67 -23.66 31.64
CA ARG A 257 10.87 -23.80 30.20
C ARG A 257 9.57 -23.47 29.49
N PHE A 258 9.66 -22.57 28.52
CA PHE A 258 8.57 -22.23 27.63
C PHE A 258 8.43 -23.28 26.52
N HIS A 259 7.19 -23.70 26.26
CA HIS A 259 6.82 -24.61 25.20
C HIS A 259 5.73 -23.98 24.35
N LEU A 260 6.01 -23.82 23.05
CA LEU A 260 5.10 -23.18 22.11
C LEU A 260 3.88 -24.07 21.84
N VAL A 261 2.69 -23.47 21.84
CA VAL A 261 1.42 -24.13 21.53
C VAL A 261 0.85 -23.61 20.22
N ALA A 262 0.76 -22.29 20.04
CA ALA A 262 0.25 -21.69 18.82
C ALA A 262 0.84 -20.30 18.59
N LEU A 263 0.82 -19.85 17.34
CA LEU A 263 1.10 -18.48 16.95
C LEU A 263 -0.14 -17.90 16.30
N PHE A 264 -0.49 -16.67 16.61
CA PHE A 264 -1.59 -15.95 16.00
C PHE A 264 -1.07 -14.68 15.34
N ILE A 265 -1.44 -14.47 14.08
CA ILE A 265 -1.26 -13.19 13.40
C ILE A 265 -2.57 -12.42 13.57
N ILE A 266 -2.50 -11.27 14.25
CA ILE A 266 -3.66 -10.43 14.52
C ILE A 266 -3.43 -9.02 13.97
N SER A 267 -4.48 -8.34 13.52
CA SER A 267 -4.39 -6.96 13.02
C SER A 267 -4.46 -5.88 14.09
N GLN A 268 -5.05 -6.18 15.24
CA GLN A 268 -5.27 -5.23 16.33
C GLN A 268 -5.35 -5.93 17.69
N GLU A 269 -5.02 -5.19 18.75
CA GLU A 269 -5.05 -5.65 20.14
C GLU A 269 -6.30 -5.16 20.84
N MET A 270 -7.43 -5.63 20.33
CA MET A 270 -8.72 -5.38 20.94
C MET A 270 -9.20 -6.63 21.65
N GLN A 271 -9.94 -6.46 22.74
CA GLN A 271 -10.52 -7.56 23.50
C GLN A 271 -11.27 -8.59 22.61
N PRO A 272 -12.12 -8.20 21.63
CA PRO A 272 -12.80 -9.17 20.77
C PRO A 272 -11.83 -10.04 19.93
N VAL A 273 -10.65 -9.52 19.60
CA VAL A 273 -9.64 -10.24 18.83
C VAL A 273 -8.94 -11.30 19.69
N PHE A 274 -8.58 -10.94 20.93
CA PHE A 274 -8.04 -11.90 21.89
C PHE A 274 -9.06 -12.98 22.26
N GLU A 275 -10.32 -12.61 22.47
CA GLU A 275 -11.41 -13.56 22.72
C GLU A 275 -11.56 -14.55 21.55
N ALA A 276 -11.60 -14.06 20.31
CA ALA A 276 -11.67 -14.91 19.13
C ALA A 276 -10.46 -15.86 19.02
N ALA A 277 -9.24 -15.36 19.25
CA ALA A 277 -8.04 -16.18 19.25
C ALA A 277 -8.11 -17.31 20.30
N LEU A 278 -8.46 -16.99 21.54
CA LEU A 278 -8.57 -17.97 22.64
C LEU A 278 -9.72 -18.97 22.42
N LEU A 279 -10.86 -18.52 21.92
CA LEU A 279 -11.99 -19.40 21.58
C LEU A 279 -11.63 -20.36 20.43
N SER A 280 -10.92 -19.88 19.42
CA SER A 280 -10.43 -20.72 18.32
C SER A 280 -9.41 -21.76 18.80
N LEU A 281 -8.51 -21.38 19.71
CA LEU A 281 -7.56 -22.29 20.35
C LEU A 281 -8.27 -23.38 21.14
N ARG A 282 -9.24 -23.01 21.98
CA ARG A 282 -10.04 -23.96 22.76
C ARG A 282 -10.77 -24.95 21.86
N ARG A 283 -11.35 -24.47 20.75
CA ARG A 283 -12.02 -25.32 19.76
C ARG A 283 -11.05 -26.28 19.08
N LEU A 284 -9.89 -25.77 18.64
CA LEU A 284 -8.86 -26.61 18.03
C LEU A 284 -8.37 -27.70 19.00
N TYR A 285 -8.10 -27.34 20.25
CA TYR A 285 -7.72 -28.30 21.29
C TYR A 285 -8.77 -29.41 21.43
N TYR A 286 -10.05 -29.06 21.47
CA TYR A 286 -11.13 -30.05 21.50
C TYR A 286 -11.13 -30.94 20.26
N TRP A 287 -10.98 -30.38 19.06
CA TRP A 287 -10.93 -31.17 17.82
C TRP A 287 -9.76 -32.16 17.80
N VAL A 288 -8.58 -31.76 18.29
CA VAL A 288 -7.38 -32.60 18.32
C VAL A 288 -7.45 -33.66 19.42
N THR A 289 -7.97 -33.32 20.60
CA THR A 289 -7.83 -34.16 21.80
C THR A 289 -9.13 -34.81 22.29
N GLN A 290 -10.28 -34.34 21.80
CA GLN A 290 -11.61 -34.67 22.30
C GLN A 290 -11.80 -34.35 23.80
N LYS A 291 -11.06 -33.35 24.31
CA LYS A 291 -11.14 -32.86 25.70
C LYS A 291 -11.40 -31.36 25.72
N ASN A 292 -12.06 -30.89 26.78
CA ASN A 292 -12.19 -29.46 27.02
C ASN A 292 -10.87 -28.90 27.56
N LEU A 293 -10.40 -27.79 26.98
CA LEU A 293 -9.26 -27.06 27.51
C LEU A 293 -9.65 -26.41 28.84
N VAL A 294 -8.87 -26.70 29.88
CA VAL A 294 -8.99 -26.07 31.20
C VAL A 294 -7.66 -25.40 31.50
N VAL A 295 -7.70 -24.14 31.92
CA VAL A 295 -6.53 -23.36 32.31
C VAL A 295 -6.75 -22.89 33.74
N GLN A 296 -5.79 -23.18 34.62
CA GLN A 296 -5.86 -22.80 36.03
C GLN A 296 -5.06 -21.53 36.33
N TYR A 297 -3.89 -21.40 35.70
CA TYR A 297 -3.02 -20.23 35.84
C TYR A 297 -2.68 -19.69 34.45
N ALA A 298 -2.81 -18.38 34.28
CA ALA A 298 -2.46 -17.68 33.05
C ALA A 298 -1.61 -16.45 33.36
N MET A 299 -0.69 -16.15 32.44
CA MET A 299 0.16 -14.96 32.42
C MET A 299 0.01 -14.34 31.03
N ALA A 300 -0.14 -13.02 31.00
CA ALA A 300 -0.20 -12.24 29.78
C ALA A 300 0.60 -10.96 29.97
N ASP A 301 1.33 -10.56 28.94
CA ASP A 301 2.13 -9.33 28.86
C ASP A 301 1.43 -8.26 28.00
#